data_AF-A0A392MP04-F1
#
_entry.id   AF-A0A392MP04-F1
#
_cell.length_a   1.000
_cell.length_b   1.000
_cell.length_c   1.000
_cell.angle_alpha   90.00
_cell.angle_beta   90.00
_cell.angle_gamma   90.00
#
_symmetry.space_group_name_H-M   'P 1'
#
loop_
_entity.id
_entity.type
_entity.pdbx_description
1 polymer ?
#
loop_
_entity_poly.entity_id
_entity_poly.type
_entity_poly.pdbx_seq_one_letter_code
_entity_poly.pdbx_strand_id
1 'polypeptide(L)'
;MGCCYDHGDRYIVYEFVANGPLDKWLHHIPRGGRSLDWAMRMKIATTLAQGIAFLHDKVKPQVVHRDIRASNVLLDEEFGAHLM
;
A
#
# COMPACT_ATOMS: atom_id res chain seq x y z
N MET A 1 -12.33 -9.34 -1.33
CA MET A 1 -11.68 -9.33 -2.67
C MET A 1 -12.64 -9.90 -3.72
N GLY A 2 -12.65 -9.36 -4.93
CA GLY A 2 -13.43 -9.89 -6.05
C GLY A 2 -12.99 -9.31 -7.39
N CYS A 3 -13.38 -9.95 -8.49
CA CYS A 3 -13.21 -9.40 -9.83
C CYS A 3 -14.52 -9.53 -10.61
N CYS A 4 -14.73 -8.61 -11.56
CA CYS A 4 -15.88 -8.63 -12.47
C CYS A 4 -15.39 -8.34 -13.89
N TYR A 5 -15.96 -9.06 -14.86
CA TYR A 5 -15.83 -8.78 -16.27
C TYR A 5 -17.23 -8.63 -16.85
N ASP A 6 -17.56 -7.43 -17.31
CA ASP A 6 -18.88 -7.14 -17.87
C ASP A 6 -18.75 -6.23 -19.09
N HIS A 7 -19.40 -6.59 -20.20
CA HIS A 7 -19.41 -5.83 -21.46
C HIS A 7 -18.04 -5.34 -22.00
N GLY A 8 -16.94 -6.00 -21.63
CA GLY A 8 -15.58 -5.63 -22.03
C GLY A 8 -14.79 -4.88 -20.94
N ASP A 9 -15.46 -4.40 -19.91
CA ASP A 9 -14.85 -3.73 -18.77
C ASP A 9 -14.37 -4.73 -17.71
N ARG A 10 -13.25 -4.41 -17.07
CA ARG A 10 -12.61 -5.23 -16.04
C ARG A 10 -12.52 -4.45 -14.74
N TYR A 11 -13.07 -5.04 -13.68
CA TYR A 11 -13.04 -4.46 -12.34
C TYR A 11 -12.35 -5.41 -11.38
N ILE A 12 -11.57 -4.85 -10.47
CA ILE A 12 -11.01 -5.57 -9.33
C ILE A 12 -11.42 -4.81 -8.07
N VAL A 13 -11.99 -5.54 -7.12
CA VAL A 13 -12.50 -5.02 -5.85
C VAL A 13 -11.57 -5.50 -4.75
N TYR A 14 -10.99 -4.54 -4.05
CA TYR A 14 -10.09 -4.76 -2.92
C TYR A 14 -10.79 -4.43 -1.60
N GLU A 15 -10.25 -4.95 -0.50
CA GLU A 15 -10.64 -4.48 0.82
C GLU A 15 -10.27 -3.00 0.97
N PHE A 16 -11.12 -2.25 1.66
CA PHE A 16 -10.90 -0.83 1.88
C PHE A 16 -9.78 -0.61 2.92
N VAL A 17 -8.77 0.16 2.56
CA VAL A 17 -7.62 0.46 3.41
C VAL A 17 -7.73 1.90 3.94
N ALA A 18 -7.92 2.04 5.25
CA ALA A 18 -8.49 3.25 5.88
C ALA A 18 -7.71 4.55 5.65
N ASN A 19 -6.37 4.52 5.71
CA ASN A 19 -5.56 5.73 5.59
C ASN A 19 -5.12 6.02 4.13
N GLY A 20 -5.53 5.18 3.17
CA GLY A 20 -5.25 5.39 1.75
C GLY A 20 -3.76 5.36 1.40
N PRO A 21 -3.37 5.93 0.24
CA PRO A 21 -1.99 5.84 -0.26
C PRO A 21 -1.01 6.76 0.47
N LEU A 22 0.24 6.30 0.62
CA LEU A 22 1.32 6.97 1.34
C LEU A 22 1.69 8.33 0.73
N ASP A 23 1.56 8.52 -0.59
CA ASP A 23 1.85 9.79 -1.25
C ASP A 23 0.99 10.96 -0.75
N LYS A 24 -0.23 10.71 -0.27
CA LYS A 24 -1.08 11.71 0.40
C LYS A 24 -0.44 12.20 1.70
N TRP A 25 0.17 11.28 2.45
CA TRP A 25 0.83 11.56 3.72
C TRP A 25 2.22 12.16 3.59
N LEU A 26 2.85 12.04 2.41
CA LEU A 26 4.17 12.62 2.14
C LEU A 26 4.10 13.99 1.46
N HIS A 27 3.12 14.21 0.58
CA HIS A 27 3.11 15.37 -0.32
C HIS A 27 1.86 16.24 -0.21
N HIS A 28 0.75 15.72 0.33
CA HIS A 28 -0.54 16.39 0.31
C HIS A 28 -1.08 16.67 1.72
N ILE A 29 -0.19 16.99 2.66
CA ILE A 29 -0.56 17.31 4.05
C ILE A 29 -1.26 18.69 4.06
N PRO A 30 -2.53 18.79 4.47
CA PRO A 30 -3.20 20.08 4.62
C PRO A 30 -2.51 20.96 5.66
N ARG A 31 -2.69 22.28 5.58
CA ARG A 31 -2.17 23.19 6.64
C ARG A 31 -2.75 22.79 8.00
N GLY A 32 -1.88 22.51 8.97
CA GLY A 32 -2.27 22.03 10.29
C GLY A 32 -2.64 20.54 10.35
N GLY A 33 -2.48 19.80 9.24
CA GLY A 33 -2.70 18.36 9.18
C GLY A 33 -1.60 17.57 9.89
N ARG A 34 -1.94 16.37 10.35
CA ARG A 34 -1.00 15.45 10.99
C ARG A 34 0.00 14.93 9.95
N SER A 35 1.28 15.17 10.18
CA SER A 35 2.37 14.55 9.41
C SER A 35 2.77 13.19 10.00
N LEU A 36 3.36 12.34 9.18
CA LEU A 36 4.04 11.14 9.65
C LEU A 36 5.31 11.53 10.44
N ASP A 37 5.29 11.25 11.73
CA ASP A 37 6.50 11.33 12.57
C ASP A 37 7.50 10.22 12.18
N TRP A 38 8.70 10.31 12.75
CA TRP A 38 9.77 9.37 12.42
C TRP A 38 9.43 7.91 12.78
N ALA A 39 8.78 7.68 13.92
CA ALA A 39 8.42 6.35 14.36
C ALA A 39 7.40 5.71 13.40
N MET A 40 6.40 6.48 12.96
CA MET A 40 5.42 6.04 11.95
C MET A 40 6.11 5.73 10.61
N ARG A 41 7.06 6.56 10.16
CA ARG A 41 7.84 6.30 8.94
C ARG A 41 8.63 5.00 9.02
N MET A 42 9.24 4.72 10.18
CA MET A 42 9.97 3.47 10.41
C MET A 42 9.04 2.24 10.44
N LYS A 43 7.83 2.37 10.99
CA LYS A 43 6.80 1.31 10.94
C LYS A 43 6.39 1.02 9.50
N ILE A 44 6.12 2.05 8.71
CA ILE A 44 5.76 1.95 7.28
C ILE A 44 6.88 1.28 6.49
N ALA A 45 8.13 1.71 6.67
CA ALA A 45 9.28 1.12 5.96
C ALA A 45 9.47 -0.37 6.32
N THR A 46 9.34 -0.71 7.61
CA THR A 46 9.48 -2.09 8.09
C THR A 46 8.40 -3.01 7.51
N THR A 47 7.13 -2.59 7.60
CA THR A 47 6.00 -3.39 7.12
C THR A 47 6.00 -3.54 5.60
N LEU A 48 6.38 -2.48 4.86
CA LEU A 48 6.56 -2.55 3.41
C LEU A 48 7.67 -3.53 3.03
N ALA A 49 8.83 -3.48 3.70
CA ALA A 49 9.94 -4.39 3.45
C ALA A 49 9.56 -5.86 3.74
N GLN A 50 8.78 -6.11 4.79
CA GLN A 50 8.24 -7.44 5.09
C GLN A 50 7.31 -7.95 3.97
N GLY A 51 6.42 -7.10 3.44
CA GLY A 51 5.56 -7.44 2.31
C GLY A 51 6.35 -7.78 1.04
N ILE A 52 7.39 -6.99 0.72
CA ILE A 52 8.28 -7.25 -0.42
C ILE A 52 9.04 -8.57 -0.23
N ALA A 53 9.62 -8.79 0.96
CA ALA A 53 10.33 -10.03 1.27
C ALA A 53 9.42 -11.25 1.15
N PHE A 54 8.15 -11.14 1.57
CA PHE A 54 7.17 -12.20 1.40
C PHE A 54 6.94 -12.56 -0.08
N LEU A 55 6.78 -11.56 -0.96
CA LEU A 55 6.60 -11.78 -2.40
C LEU A 55 7.80 -12.49 -3.05
N HIS A 56 9.02 -12.18 -2.61
CA HIS A 56 10.26 -12.73 -3.17
C HIS A 56 10.63 -14.10 -2.59
N ASP A 57 10.33 -14.36 -1.32
CA ASP A 57 10.83 -15.56 -0.64
C ASP A 57 9.75 -16.63 -0.49
N LYS A 58 8.52 -16.21 -0.21
CA LYS A 58 7.44 -17.12 0.22
C LYS A 58 6.46 -17.46 -0.90
N VAL A 59 6.25 -16.57 -1.87
CA VAL A 59 5.36 -16.83 -3.01
C VAL A 59 6.09 -17.63 -4.10
N LYS A 60 5.42 -18.64 -4.66
CA LYS A 60 5.92 -19.50 -5.76
C LYS A 60 4.90 -19.58 -6.90
N PRO A 61 5.25 -19.19 -8.14
CA PRO A 61 6.53 -18.59 -8.54
C PRO A 61 6.76 -17.23 -7.85
N GLN A 62 8.02 -16.82 -7.74
CA GLN A 62 8.36 -15.51 -7.18
C GLN A 62 7.63 -14.39 -7.92
N VAL A 63 7.06 -13.45 -7.17
CA VAL A 63 6.36 -12.29 -7.74
C VAL A 63 7.24 -11.07 -7.62
N VAL A 64 7.52 -10.40 -8.74
CA VAL A 64 8.16 -9.08 -8.76
C VAL A 64 7.06 -8.04 -8.90
N HIS A 65 6.89 -7.16 -7.91
CA HIS A 65 5.83 -6.14 -7.89
C HIS A 65 5.90 -5.14 -9.05
N ARG A 66 7.13 -4.78 -9.47
CA ARG A 66 7.46 -3.86 -10.60
C ARG A 66 7.03 -2.39 -10.45
N ASP A 67 6.03 -2.06 -9.63
CA ASP A 67 5.56 -0.67 -9.46
C ASP A 67 5.58 -0.22 -7.99
N ILE A 68 6.74 -0.33 -7.34
CA ILE A 68 6.92 0.09 -5.94
C ILE A 68 7.14 1.60 -5.91
N ARG A 69 6.10 2.34 -5.50
CA ARG A 69 6.09 3.80 -5.36
C ARG A 69 5.04 4.22 -4.32
N ALA A 70 5.18 5.41 -3.76
CA ALA A 70 4.34 5.87 -2.64
C ALA A 70 2.82 5.86 -2.93
N SER A 71 2.40 6.05 -4.18
CA SER A 71 0.98 5.99 -4.58
C SER A 71 0.39 4.57 -4.55
N ASN A 72 1.23 3.54 -4.57
CA ASN A 72 0.82 2.12 -4.55
C ASN A 72 1.11 1.46 -3.19
N VAL A 73 1.47 2.24 -2.19
CA VAL A 73 1.62 1.78 -0.81
C VAL A 73 0.43 2.31 -0.02
N LEU A 74 -0.48 1.42 0.35
CA LEU A 74 -1.67 1.75 1.14
C LEU A 74 -1.38 1.59 2.63
N LEU A 75 -1.95 2.47 3.45
CA LEU A 75 -1.76 2.50 4.90
C LEU A 75 -3.03 2.03 5.62
N ASP A 76 -2.92 0.96 6.41
CA ASP A 76 -4.01 0.48 7.26
C ASP A 76 -4.26 1.42 8.46
N GLU A 77 -5.27 1.10 9.27
CA GLU A 77 -5.67 1.87 10.46
C GLU A 77 -4.53 2.11 11.46
N GLU A 78 -3.55 1.21 11.51
CA GLU A 78 -2.40 1.31 12.40
C GLU A 78 -1.14 1.88 11.72
N PHE A 79 -1.25 2.38 10.49
CA PHE A 79 -0.12 2.82 9.66
C PHE A 79 0.87 1.69 9.32
N GLY A 80 0.38 0.45 9.23
CA GLY A 80 1.04 -0.63 8.51
C GLY A 80 0.90 -0.44 7.00
N ALA A 81 1.96 -0.77 6.26
CA ALA A 81 2.04 -0.58 4.81
C ALA A 81 1.70 -1.87 4.05
N HIS A 82 0.81 -1.73 3.05
CA HIS A 82 0.37 -2.80 2.17
C HIS A 82 0.63 -2.41 0.71
N LEU A 83 1.19 -3.32 -0.08
CA LEU A 83 1.33 -3.13 -1.52
C LEU A 83 -0.06 -3.35 -2.18
N MET A 84 -0.42 -2.44 -3.09
CA MET A 84 -1.65 -2.53 -3.89
C MET A 84 -1.55 -3.59 -5.00
#